data_AF-A0A2V6P7B7-F1
#
_entry.id   AF-A0A2V6P7B7-F1
#
_cell.length_a   1.000
_cell.length_b   1.000
_cell.length_c   1.000
_cell.angle_alpha   90.00
_cell.angle_beta   90.00
_cell.angle_gamma   90.00
#
_symmetry.space_group_name_H-M   'P 1'
#
loop_
_entity.id
_entity.type
_entity.pdbx_description
1 polymer ?
#
loop_
_entity_poly.entity_id
_entity_poly.type
_entity_poly.pdbx_seq_one_letter_code
_entity_poly.pdbx_strand_id
1 'polypeptide(L)'
;MSEKPGGAPPLPLDGIVVTDLTQNIAGPFCTQILGDMGADVIKIERPGRGDDARAWAPPHWGDESATFMSMNRNKKSLALDLKRDAGLEVLKRLVSR
;
A
#
# COMPACT_ATOMS: atom_id res chain seq x y z
N MET A 1 7.14 -4.07 25.46
CA MET A 1 6.11 -3.73 24.46
C MET A 1 5.17 -2.75 25.11
N SER A 2 5.09 -1.51 24.62
CA SER A 2 4.21 -0.48 25.20
C SER A 2 2.80 -0.69 24.64
N GLU A 3 1.84 -1.00 25.49
CA GLU A 3 0.42 -1.08 25.12
C GLU A 3 -0.08 0.28 24.63
N LYS A 4 -0.81 0.30 23.50
CA LYS A 4 -1.58 1.47 23.06
C LYS A 4 -2.87 1.55 23.89
N PRO A 5 -3.29 2.74 24.36
CA PRO A 5 -4.51 2.86 25.17
C PRO A 5 -5.76 2.66 24.28
N GLY A 6 -6.64 1.74 24.66
CA GLY A 6 -7.88 1.37 23.94
C GLY A 6 -7.91 -0.08 23.45
N GLY A 7 -7.49 -1.02 24.31
CA GLY A 7 -6.99 -2.37 24.01
C GLY A 7 -7.85 -3.29 23.15
N ALA A 8 -7.68 -3.18 21.83
CA ALA A 8 -7.64 -4.37 20.99
C ALA A 8 -6.24 -5.00 21.12
N PRO A 9 -6.12 -6.35 21.19
CA PRO A 9 -4.82 -7.01 21.15
C PRO A 9 -4.10 -6.65 19.84
N PRO A 10 -2.75 -6.62 19.85
CA PRO A 10 -2.00 -6.34 18.64
C PRO A 10 -2.33 -7.37 17.55
N LEU A 11 -2.47 -6.90 16.30
CA LEU A 11 -2.69 -7.78 15.16
C LEU A 11 -1.40 -8.56 14.82
N PRO A 12 -1.48 -9.69 14.09
CA PRO A 12 -0.35 -10.59 13.88
C PRO A 12 0.90 -9.95 13.23
N LEU A 13 0.73 -8.88 12.45
CA LEU A 13 1.82 -8.15 11.78
C LEU A 13 1.99 -6.71 12.29
N ASP A 14 1.48 -6.40 13.47
CA ASP A 14 1.68 -5.09 14.08
C ASP A 14 3.17 -4.75 14.21
N GLY A 15 3.53 -3.55 13.78
CA GLY A 15 4.92 -3.05 13.79
C GLY A 15 5.75 -3.49 12.59
N ILE A 16 5.23 -4.33 11.69
CA ILE A 16 5.88 -4.64 10.42
C ILE A 16 5.56 -3.55 9.39
N VAL A 17 6.59 -3.05 8.71
CA VAL A 17 6.46 -2.10 7.60
C VAL A 17 6.65 -2.86 6.28
N VAL A 18 5.73 -2.68 5.33
CA VAL A 18 5.81 -3.31 4.01
C VAL A 18 5.88 -2.23 2.94
N THR A 19 6.96 -2.22 2.17
CA THR A 19 7.06 -1.40 0.96
C THR A 19 6.48 -2.18 -0.23
N ASP A 20 5.29 -1.79 -0.68
CA ASP A 20 4.54 -2.47 -1.74
C ASP A 20 4.80 -1.81 -3.11
N LEU A 21 5.62 -2.47 -3.94
CA LEU A 21 5.92 -2.08 -5.33
C LEU A 21 5.03 -2.79 -6.36
N THR A 22 4.00 -3.52 -5.91
CA THR A 22 3.17 -4.36 -6.76
C THR A 22 2.08 -3.57 -7.50
N GLN A 23 1.54 -4.18 -8.56
CA GLN A 23 0.50 -3.59 -9.41
C GLN A 23 -0.58 -4.63 -9.73
N ASN A 24 -1.72 -4.17 -10.24
CA ASN A 24 -2.83 -4.99 -10.70
C ASN A 24 -3.52 -5.77 -9.57
N ILE A 25 -3.46 -7.11 -9.57
CA ILE A 25 -4.25 -7.96 -8.67
C ILE A 25 -3.37 -8.78 -7.73
N ALA A 26 -2.55 -9.69 -8.26
CA ALA A 26 -1.92 -10.73 -7.44
C ALA A 26 -1.04 -10.19 -6.31
N GLY A 27 -0.18 -9.23 -6.62
CA GLY A 27 0.67 -8.57 -5.62
C GLY A 27 -0.15 -7.70 -4.66
N PRO A 28 -1.04 -6.81 -5.16
CA PRO A 28 -1.88 -6.00 -4.30
C PRO A 28 -2.75 -6.82 -3.35
N PHE A 29 -3.28 -7.96 -3.79
CA PHE A 29 -4.04 -8.89 -2.96
C PHE A 29 -3.19 -9.46 -1.82
N CYS A 30 -1.97 -9.90 -2.12
CA CYS A 30 -1.04 -10.38 -1.09
C CYS A 30 -0.76 -9.31 -0.03
N THR A 31 -0.35 -8.11 -0.45
CA THR A 31 -0.01 -7.03 0.50
C THR A 31 -1.23 -6.45 1.20
N GLN A 32 -2.41 -6.54 0.61
CA GLN A 32 -3.68 -6.20 1.25
C GLN A 32 -3.98 -7.15 2.41
N ILE A 33 -3.72 -8.45 2.28
CA ILE A 33 -3.84 -9.41 3.39
C ILE A 33 -2.85 -9.06 4.51
N LEU A 34 -1.62 -8.64 4.17
CA LEU A 34 -0.65 -8.19 5.18
C LEU A 34 -1.16 -6.96 5.96
N GLY A 35 -1.76 -6.00 5.26
CA GLY A 35 -2.40 -4.84 5.88
C GLY A 35 -3.60 -5.21 6.76
N ASP A 36 -4.43 -6.16 6.32
CA ASP A 36 -5.55 -6.68 7.13
C ASP A 36 -5.05 -7.35 8.44
N MET A 37 -3.82 -7.88 8.44
CA MET A 37 -3.17 -8.44 9.64
C MET A 37 -2.37 -7.40 10.44
N GLY A 38 -2.47 -6.11 10.14
CA GLY A 38 -1.88 -5.01 10.93
C GLY A 38 -0.56 -4.45 10.42
N ALA A 39 -0.04 -4.91 9.29
CA ALA A 39 1.18 -4.34 8.72
C ALA A 39 0.94 -2.89 8.24
N ASP A 40 1.94 -2.02 8.44
CA ASP A 40 1.98 -0.67 7.84
C ASP A 40 2.43 -0.78 6.37
N VAL A 41 1.46 -0.95 5.47
CA VAL A 41 1.72 -1.12 4.04
C VAL A 41 1.78 0.22 3.33
N ILE A 42 2.91 0.50 2.66
CA ILE A 42 3.15 1.71 1.88
C ILE A 42 3.25 1.31 0.41
N LYS A 43 2.21 1.59 -0.37
CA LYS A 43 2.17 1.36 -1.81
C LYS A 43 2.92 2.47 -2.54
N ILE A 44 3.92 2.07 -3.32
CA ILE A 44 4.68 2.97 -4.18
C ILE A 44 4.06 2.96 -5.57
N GLU A 45 3.63 4.14 -6.02
CA GLU A 45 2.88 4.28 -7.26
C GLU A 45 3.55 5.27 -8.24
N ARG A 46 3.19 5.18 -9.51
CA ARG A 46 3.69 6.08 -10.55
C ARG A 46 3.03 7.47 -10.40
N PRO A 47 3.78 8.58 -10.40
CA PRO A 47 3.19 9.92 -10.41
C PRO A 47 2.23 10.11 -11.59
N GLY A 48 1.10 10.76 -11.35
CA GLY A 48 0.07 11.08 -12.34
C GLY A 48 -0.80 9.91 -12.82
N ARG A 49 -0.30 8.67 -12.81
CA ARG A 49 -1.04 7.48 -13.29
C ARG A 49 -1.46 6.53 -12.18
N GLY A 50 -0.56 6.29 -11.22
CA GLY A 50 -0.74 5.28 -10.19
C GLY A 50 -0.59 3.83 -10.68
N ASP A 51 -1.19 2.91 -9.92
CA ASP A 51 -1.49 1.54 -10.33
C ASP A 51 -2.48 1.52 -11.50
N ASP A 52 -2.31 0.59 -12.45
CA ASP A 52 -3.20 0.47 -13.62
C ASP A 52 -4.62 0.08 -13.22
N ALA A 53 -4.79 -0.64 -12.10
CA ALA A 53 -6.10 -0.99 -11.57
C ALA A 53 -6.96 0.24 -11.23
N ARG A 54 -6.37 1.43 -10.99
CA ARG A 54 -7.14 2.66 -10.73
C ARG A 54 -8.06 3.02 -11.90
N ALA A 55 -7.69 2.64 -13.12
CA ALA A 55 -8.46 2.89 -14.33
C ALA A 55 -9.38 1.72 -14.71
N TRP A 56 -9.40 0.62 -13.94
CA TRP A 56 -10.24 -0.55 -14.25
C TRP A 56 -11.65 -0.33 -13.74
N ALA A 57 -12.38 0.48 -14.48
CA ALA A 57 -13.77 0.76 -14.25
C ALA A 57 -14.54 0.74 -15.58
N PRO A 58 -15.84 0.40 -15.57
CA PRO A 58 -16.66 0.01 -14.41
C PRO A 58 -16.35 -1.39 -13.84
N PRO A 59 -16.74 -1.70 -12.58
CA PRO A 59 -17.55 -0.89 -11.66
C PRO A 59 -16.75 0.17 -10.87
N HIS A 60 -17.44 1.24 -10.47
CA HIS A 60 -16.89 2.35 -9.69
C HIS A 60 -17.32 2.29 -8.21
N TRP A 61 -16.49 2.82 -7.32
CA TRP A 61 -16.83 3.23 -5.96
C TRP A 61 -16.61 4.74 -5.84
N GLY A 62 -17.68 5.53 -5.93
CA GLY A 62 -17.56 6.98 -6.15
C GLY A 62 -16.84 7.25 -7.48
N ASP A 63 -15.78 8.05 -7.44
CA ASP A 63 -14.98 8.39 -8.62
C ASP A 63 -13.83 7.40 -8.91
N GLU A 64 -13.65 6.37 -8.07
CA GLU A 64 -12.53 5.43 -8.13
C GLU A 64 -12.95 4.05 -8.68
N SER A 65 -11.99 3.29 -9.24
CA SER A 65 -12.23 1.87 -9.58
C SER A 65 -12.54 1.05 -8.33
N ALA A 66 -13.65 0.31 -8.33
CA ALA A 66 -13.99 -0.58 -7.23
C ALA A 66 -12.97 -1.73 -7.10
N THR A 67 -12.36 -2.18 -8.20
CA THR A 67 -11.30 -3.19 -8.19
C THR A 67 -10.05 -2.68 -7.48
N PHE A 68 -9.62 -1.45 -7.79
CA PHE A 68 -8.49 -0.84 -7.09
C PHE A 68 -8.76 -0.70 -5.58
N MET A 69 -9.94 -0.19 -5.23
CA MET A 69 -10.33 0.02 -3.84
C MET A 69 -10.38 -1.29 -3.05
N SER A 70 -10.89 -2.38 -3.64
CA SER A 70 -10.97 -3.66 -2.92
C SER A 70 -9.58 -4.26 -2.67
N MET A 71 -8.65 -4.13 -3.61
CA MET A 71 -7.30 -4.71 -3.53
C MET A 71 -6.27 -3.84 -2.80
N ASN A 72 -6.61 -2.61 -2.41
CA ASN A 72 -5.64 -1.67 -1.80
C ASN A 72 -6.14 -0.99 -0.51
N ARG A 73 -7.21 -1.48 0.11
CA ARG A 73 -7.57 -1.11 1.49
C ARG A 73 -6.42 -1.42 2.46
N ASN A 74 -6.38 -0.71 3.59
CA ASN A 74 -5.32 -0.80 4.62
C ASN A 74 -3.91 -0.43 4.12
N LYS A 75 -3.80 0.26 2.98
CA LYS A 75 -2.52 0.77 2.46
C LYS A 75 -2.49 2.29 2.45
N LYS A 76 -1.32 2.85 2.75
CA LYS A 76 -0.97 4.24 2.43
C LYS A 76 -0.42 4.27 0.99
N SER A 77 -0.62 5.36 0.27
CA SER A 77 -0.10 5.53 -1.11
C SER A 77 0.93 6.65 -1.16
N LEU A 78 2.04 6.42 -1.84
CA LEU A 78 3.08 7.40 -2.11
C LEU A 78 3.48 7.33 -3.59
N ALA A 79 3.28 8.41 -4.32
CA ALA A 79 3.73 8.52 -5.70
C ALA A 79 5.23 8.83 -5.76
N LEU A 80 6.03 7.95 -6.36
CA LEU A 80 7.48 8.15 -6.55
C LEU A 80 7.88 7.86 -8.00
N ASP A 81 8.63 8.79 -8.60
CA ASP A 81 9.32 8.52 -9.85
C ASP A 81 10.66 7.82 -9.57
N LEU A 82 10.66 6.50 -9.68
CA LEU A 82 11.84 5.67 -9.44
C LEU A 82 12.92 5.80 -10.53
N LYS A 83 12.65 6.53 -11.63
CA LYS A 83 13.65 6.85 -12.66
C LYS A 83 14.50 8.05 -12.29
N ARG A 84 14.16 8.76 -11.21
CA ARG A 84 14.95 9.87 -10.67
C ARG A 84 15.71 9.41 -9.44
N ASP A 85 16.97 9.84 -9.33
CA ASP A 85 17.83 9.52 -8.18
C ASP A 85 17.15 9.87 -6.84
N ALA A 86 16.46 11.01 -6.77
CA ALA A 86 15.71 11.41 -5.58
C ALA A 86 14.57 10.44 -5.22
N GLY A 87 13.84 9.91 -6.21
CA GLY A 87 12.78 8.93 -5.98
C GLY A 87 13.36 7.57 -5.56
N LEU A 88 14.46 7.15 -6.18
CA LEU A 88 15.16 5.94 -5.80
C LEU A 88 15.74 6.03 -4.39
N GLU A 89 16.24 7.20 -3.97
CA GLU A 89 16.75 7.42 -2.62
C GLU A 89 15.65 7.31 -1.56
N VAL A 90 14.46 7.87 -1.83
CA VAL A 90 13.30 7.68 -0.95
C VAL A 90 12.94 6.20 -0.84
N LEU A 91 12.93 5.46 -1.95
CA LEU A 91 12.64 4.02 -1.93
C LEU A 91 13.66 3.25 -1.09
N LYS A 92 14.97 3.52 -1.27
CA LYS A 92 16.04 2.90 -0.49
C LYS A 92 15.85 3.09 1.02
N ARG A 93 15.44 4.29 1.44
CA ARG A 93 15.15 4.60 2.84
C ARG A 93 13.91 3.90 3.39
N LEU A 94 12.95 3.57 2.53
CA LEU A 94 11.75 2.83 2.93
C LEU A 94 12.04 1.34 3.13
N VAL A 95 12.82 0.73 2.22
CA VAL A 95 13.17 -0.69 2.29
C VAL A 95 14.25 -1.01 3.33
N SER A 96 14.95 0.01 3.85
CA SER A 96 15.94 -0.15 4.91
C SER A 96 15.37 -0.03 6.33
N ARG A 97 14.05 0.04 6.48
CA ARG A 97 13.36 0.04 7.78
C ARG A 97 13.16 -1.38 8.27
#